data_AF-A0A1Q7TVU4-F1
#
_entry.id   AF-A0A1Q7TVU4-F1
#
_cell.length_a   1.000
_cell.length_b   1.000
_cell.length_c   1.000
_cell.angle_alpha   90.00
_cell.angle_beta   90.00
_cell.angle_gamma   90.00
#
_symmetry.space_group_name_H-M   'P 1'
#
loop_
_entity.id
_entity.type
_entity.pdbx_description
1 polymer ?
#
loop_
_entity_poly.entity_id
_entity_poly.type
_entity_poly.pdbx_seq_one_letter_code
_entity_poly.pdbx_strand_id
1 'polypeptide(L)' 'MDKETEKRVNTPIPFAEFPKMKHHPDGRTKIVENEAEESALGAEWLPTPAAALKVRAERDAADEKRQAVKIGAEVGRSRP' A
#
# COMPACT_ATOMS: atom_id res chain seq x y z
N MET A 1 -32.53 -33.00 -34.78
CA MET A 1 -31.09 -32.92 -35.10
C MET A 1 -30.72 -31.46 -35.02
N ASP A 2 -30.55 -31.01 -33.79
CA ASP A 2 -30.56 -29.63 -33.36
C ASP A 2 -29.12 -29.14 -33.40
N LYS A 3 -28.77 -28.36 -34.43
CA LYS A 3 -27.44 -27.78 -34.56
C LYS A 3 -27.38 -26.55 -33.66
N GLU A 4 -26.80 -26.84 -32.51
CA GLU A 4 -26.38 -25.98 -31.41
C GLU A 4 -25.89 -24.61 -31.91
N THR A 5 -26.50 -23.58 -31.35
CA THR A 5 -26.20 -22.18 -31.60
C THR A 5 -24.89 -21.85 -30.89
N GLU A 6 -23.79 -21.82 -31.64
CA GLU A 6 -22.52 -21.26 -31.19
C GLU A 6 -22.66 -19.74 -31.06
N LYS A 7 -23.38 -19.30 -30.02
CA LYS A 7 -23.22 -17.96 -29.46
C LYS A 7 -21.83 -17.95 -28.83
N ARG A 8 -20.84 -17.49 -29.58
CA ARG A 8 -19.62 -16.93 -29.00
C ARG A 8 -20.05 -15.76 -28.12
N VAL A 9 -20.30 -16.06 -26.86
CA VAL A 9 -20.47 -15.05 -25.83
C VAL A 9 -19.11 -14.41 -25.69
N ASN A 10 -18.85 -13.40 -26.51
CA ASN A 10 -17.83 -12.40 -26.25
C ASN A 10 -18.36 -11.57 -25.07
N THR A 11 -18.44 -12.20 -23.89
CA THR A 11 -18.70 -11.52 -22.65
C THR A 11 -17.59 -10.50 -22.52
N PRO A 12 -17.87 -9.19 -22.51
CA PRO A 12 -16.85 -8.24 -22.10
C PRO A 12 -16.43 -8.68 -20.69
N ILE A 13 -15.20 -9.16 -20.57
CA ILE A 13 -14.63 -9.59 -19.29
C ILE A 13 -14.87 -8.40 -18.35
N PRO A 14 -15.68 -8.55 -17.28
CA PRO A 14 -15.95 -7.45 -16.38
C PRO A 14 -14.60 -6.98 -15.89
N PHE A 15 -14.29 -5.70 -16.13
CA PHE A 15 -13.03 -5.02 -15.78
C PHE A 15 -12.19 -5.85 -14.83
N ALA A 16 -11.18 -6.53 -15.35
CA ALA A 16 -10.39 -7.45 -14.54
C ALA A 16 -9.81 -6.64 -13.37
N GLU A 17 -10.41 -6.81 -12.19
CA GLU A 17 -9.99 -6.11 -10.97
C GLU A 17 -8.56 -6.48 -10.59
N PHE A 18 -8.02 -7.53 -11.18
CA PHE A 18 -6.65 -7.98 -11.04
C PHE A 18 -6.07 -8.24 -12.44
N PRO A 19 -4.75 -8.09 -12.63
CA PRO A 19 -3.76 -7.76 -11.61
C PRO A 19 -3.76 -6.28 -11.16
N LYS A 20 -3.64 -6.04 -9.85
CA LYS A 20 -3.54 -4.71 -9.22
C LYS A 20 -2.11 -4.48 -8.72
N MET A 21 -1.53 -3.31 -8.98
CA MET A 21 -0.25 -2.94 -8.38
C MET A 21 -0.49 -2.27 -7.02
N LYS A 22 0.24 -2.72 -5.99
CA LYS A 22 0.23 -2.17 -4.63
C LYS A 22 1.62 -1.69 -4.23
N HIS A 23 1.65 -0.68 -3.36
CA HIS A 23 2.85 0.01 -2.92
C HIS A 23 2.96 -0.04 -1.39
N HIS A 24 4.11 -0.45 -0.89
CA HIS A 24 4.45 -0.43 0.54
C HIS A 24 5.16 0.88 0.90
N PRO A 25 4.96 1.44 2.11
CA PRO A 25 5.69 2.61 2.59
C PRO A 25 7.22 2.45 2.56
N ASP A 26 7.73 1.23 2.71
CA ASP A 26 9.17 0.93 2.57
C ASP A 26 9.71 1.03 1.13
N GLY A 27 8.86 1.36 0.15
CA GLY A 27 9.25 1.48 -1.26
C GLY A 27 9.15 0.17 -2.06
N ARG A 28 8.64 -0.90 -1.45
CA ARG A 28 8.35 -2.15 -2.16
C ARG A 28 7.09 -2.02 -3.01
N THR A 29 7.07 -2.68 -4.16
CA THR A 29 5.89 -2.79 -5.02
C THR A 29 5.56 -4.24 -5.25
N LYS A 30 4.29 -4.61 -5.15
CA LYS A 30 3.83 -5.98 -5.42
C LYS A 30 2.64 -5.94 -6.37
N ILE A 31 2.65 -6.83 -7.34
CA ILE A 31 1.50 -7.07 -8.21
C ILE A 31 0.65 -8.14 -7.53
N VAL A 32 -0.63 -7.87 -7.41
CA VAL A 32 -1.63 -8.71 -6.77
C VAL A 32 -2.48 -9.30 -7.88
N GLU A 33 -2.48 -10.63 -8.00
CA GLU A 33 -3.20 -11.30 -9.09
C GLU A 33 -4.62 -11.71 -8.70
N ASN A 34 -4.94 -11.68 -7.40
CA ASN A 34 -6.25 -12.09 -6.89
C ASN A 34 -6.57 -11.43 -5.53
N GLU A 35 -7.85 -11.48 -5.14
CA GLU A 35 -8.34 -10.90 -3.89
C GLU A 35 -7.73 -11.56 -2.63
N ALA A 36 -7.42 -12.86 -2.68
CA ALA A 36 -6.80 -13.56 -1.55
C ALA A 36 -5.41 -13.01 -1.25
N GLU A 37 -4.62 -12.70 -2.29
CA GLU A 37 -3.35 -12.00 -2.14
C GLU A 37 -3.53 -10.57 -1.64
N GLU A 38 -4.56 -9.84 -2.09
CA GLU A 38 -4.85 -8.50 -1.59
C GLU A 38 -5.15 -8.52 -0.08
N SER A 39 -6.00 -9.45 0.35
CA SER A 39 -6.36 -9.64 1.75
C SER A 39 -5.17 -10.10 2.60
N ALA A 40 -4.28 -10.93 2.03
CA ALA A 40 -3.07 -11.39 2.72
C ALA A 40 -2.00 -10.29 2.89
N LEU A 41 -1.97 -9.31 1.98
CA LEU A 41 -1.03 -8.18 2.07
C LEU A 41 -1.35 -7.24 3.24
N GLY A 42 -2.63 -7.03 3.51
CA GLY A 42 -3.08 -6.19 4.62
C GLY A 42 -3.04 -4.68 4.33
N ALA A 43 -3.48 -3.89 5.30
CA ALA A 43 -3.74 -2.46 5.16
C ALA A 43 -2.49 -1.59 4.91
N GLU A 44 -1.29 -2.13 5.12
CA GLU A 44 -0.04 -1.41 4.84
C GLU A 44 0.26 -1.29 3.35
N TRP A 45 -0.44 -2.05 2.49
CA TRP A 45 -0.25 -2.02 1.05
C TRP A 45 -1.27 -1.11 0.36
N LEU A 46 -0.77 -0.03 -0.22
CA LEU A 46 -1.58 1.07 -0.72
C LEU A 46 -1.74 1.02 -2.25
N PRO A 47 -2.87 1.50 -2.79
CA PRO A 47 -3.15 1.44 -4.23
C PRO A 47 -2.34 2.45 -5.06
N THR A 48 -1.70 3.44 -4.42
CA THR A 48 -0.93 4.46 -5.12
C THR A 48 0.43 4.68 -4.44
N PRO A 49 1.48 5.00 -5.22
CA PRO A 49 2.80 5.30 -4.66
C PRO A 49 2.77 6.58 -3.81
N ALA A 50 1.94 7.56 -4.17
CA ALA A 50 1.78 8.81 -3.43
C ALA A 50 1.25 8.55 -2.00
N ALA A 51 0.31 7.63 -1.83
CA ALA A 51 -0.18 7.24 -0.51
C ALA A 51 0.92 6.58 0.32
N ALA A 52 1.69 5.66 -0.27
CA ALA A 52 2.81 5.00 0.41
C ALA A 52 3.89 6.00 0.85
N LEU A 53 4.24 6.96 0.00
CA LEU A 53 5.20 8.02 0.33
C LEU A 53 4.69 8.94 1.45
N LYS A 54 3.39 9.27 1.46
CA LYS A 54 2.80 10.07 2.55
C LYS A 54 2.93 9.36 3.90
N VAL A 55 2.59 8.07 3.97
CA VAL A 55 2.70 7.28 5.21
C VAL A 55 4.16 7.20 5.67
N ARG A 56 5.10 7.00 4.74
CA ARG A 56 6.53 7.02 5.06
C ARG A 56 6.98 8.38 5.61
N ALA A 57 6.64 9.47 4.92
CA ALA A 57 7.01 10.82 5.34
C ALA A 57 6.44 11.18 6.72
N GLU A 58 5.21 10.73 7.02
CA GLU A 58 4.60 10.95 8.34
C GLU A 58 5.30 10.14 9.45
N ARG A 59 5.73 8.90 9.16
CA ARG A 59 6.57 8.11 10.09
C ARG A 59 7.92 8.78 10.34
N ASP A 60 8.60 9.23 9.30
CA ASP A 60 9.88 9.96 9.41
C ASP A 60 9.71 11.25 10.24
N ALA A 61 8.66 12.04 9.98
CA ALA A 61 8.39 13.25 10.74
C ALA A 61 8.05 12.96 12.22
N ALA A 62 7.37 11.84 12.51
CA ALA A 62 7.10 11.41 13.86
C ALA A 62 8.38 10.96 14.60
N ASP A 63 9.32 10.33 13.89
CA ASP A 63 10.61 9.92 14.44
C ASP A 63 11.51 11.14 14.73
N GLU A 64 11.55 12.11 13.82
CA GLU A 64 12.26 13.39 14.01
C GLU A 64 11.76 14.13 15.26
N LYS A 65 10.43 14.20 15.45
CA LYS A 65 9.84 14.80 16.66
C LYS A 65 10.24 14.05 17.94
N ARG A 66 10.33 12.72 17.89
CA ARG A 66 10.79 11.91 19.04
C ARG A 66 12.27 12.16 19.34
N GLN A 67 13.10 12.36 18.32
CA GLN A 67 14.52 12.66 18.48
C GLN A 67 14.74 14.07 19.06
N ALA A 68 13.98 15.07 18.60
CA ALA A 68 14.06 16.44 19.12
C ALA A 68 13.70 16.54 20.62
N VAL A 69 12.72 15.76 21.08
CA VAL A 69 12.34 15.69 22.51
C VAL A 69 13.48 15.11 23.37
N LYS A 70 14.24 14.13 22.87
CA LYS A 70 15.38 13.55 23.60
C LYS A 70 16.50 14.57 23.82
N ILE A 71 16.81 15.39 22.80
CA ILE A 71 17.89 16.38 22.88
C ILE A 71 17.49 17.53 23.84
N GLY A 72 16.22 17.97 23.81
CA GLY A 72 15.72 18.99 24.75
C GLY A 72 15.74 18.57 26.23
N ALA A 73 15.56 17.28 26.52
CA ALA A 73 15.55 16.75 27.89
C ALA A 73 16.95 16.55 28.51
N GLU A 74 18.02 16.60 27.71
CA GLU A 74 19.40 16.44 28.18
C GLU A 74 20.05 17.79 28.50
N VAL A 75 19.75 18.84 27.72
CA VAL A 75 20.31 20.19 27.93
C VAL A 75 19.72 20.88 29.18
N GLY A 76 18.51 20.50 29.62
CA GLY A 76 17.89 21.04 30.83
C GLY A 76 18.42 20.48 32.17
N ARG A 77 19.23 19.42 32.15
CA ARG A 77 19.75 18.74 33.36
C ARG A 77 21.22 19.05 33.69
N SER A 78 21.87 19.91 32.90
CA SER A 78 23.20 20.45 33.22
C SER A 78 23.09 21.95 33.50
N ARG A 79 22.59 22.30 34.69
CA ARG A 79 22.88 23.58 35.32
C ARG A 79 23.37 23.29 36.75
N PRO A 80 24.67 23.46 37.05
CA PRO A 80 25.14 23.60 38.42
C PRO A 80 24.65 24.90 39.07
#